data_AF-A0AAW0LDW3-F1
#
_entry.id   AF-A0AAW0LDW3-F1
#
_cell.length_a   1.000
_cell.length_b   1.000
_cell.length_c   1.000
_cell.angle_alpha   90.00
_cell.angle_beta   90.00
_cell.angle_gamma   90.00
#
_symmetry.space_group_name_H-M   'P 1'
#
loop_
_entity.id
_entity.type
_entity.pdbx_description
1 polymer ?
#
loop_
_entity_poly.entity_id
_entity_poly.type
_entity_poly.pdbx_seq_one_letter_code
_entity_poly.pdbx_strand_id
1 'polypeptide(L)'
;MEPGFGWMVFTTLVGGPVAIYWLLKSANQWYYASRLGREQYPLPPGDMGWPLIGNMWSFLFAFKFGRTGIYKAYMFGSPSIIVTLSETCKQVLMDDERFQSGWPK
;
A
#
# COMPACT_ATOMS: atom_id res chain seq x y z
N MET A 1 -25.01 13.61 32.41
CA MET A 1 -24.34 12.31 32.57
C MET A 1 -22.85 12.55 32.39
N GLU A 2 -22.11 12.59 33.49
CA GLU A 2 -20.64 12.65 33.42
C GLU A 2 -20.15 11.37 32.73
N PRO A 3 -19.21 11.47 31.77
CA PRO A 3 -18.58 10.28 31.24
C PRO A 3 -17.85 9.61 32.41
N GLY A 4 -18.35 8.46 32.86
CA GLY A 4 -17.72 7.69 33.93
C GLY A 4 -16.26 7.42 33.57
N PHE A 5 -15.40 7.29 34.59
CA PHE A 5 -13.96 7.05 34.44
C PHE A 5 -13.62 5.98 33.38
N GLY A 6 -14.43 4.92 33.27
CA GLY A 6 -14.27 3.89 32.23
C GLY A 6 -14.41 4.39 30.78
N TRP A 7 -15.24 5.40 30.52
CA TRP A 7 -15.39 6.01 29.20
C TRP A 7 -14.16 6.82 28.80
N MET A 8 -13.56 7.56 29.73
CA MET A 8 -12.30 8.28 29.51
C MET A 8 -11.13 7.32 29.21
N VAL A 9 -11.07 6.19 29.92
CA VAL A 9 -10.07 5.16 29.66
C VAL A 9 -10.27 4.57 28.25
N PHE A 10 -11.51 4.24 27.88
CA PHE A 10 -11.82 3.69 26.56
C PHE A 10 -11.48 4.66 25.42
N THR A 11 -11.86 5.94 25.54
CA THR A 11 -11.56 6.95 24.51
C THR A 11 -10.07 7.19 24.35
N THR A 12 -9.30 7.10 25.43
CA THR A 12 -7.83 7.23 25.38
C THR A 12 -7.18 6.01 24.75
N LEU A 13 -7.63 4.81 25.13
CA LEU A 13 -7.14 3.53 24.59
C LEU A 13 -7.50 3.31 23.13
N VAL A 14 -8.61 3.89 22.63
CA VAL A 14 -9.02 3.74 21.23
C VAL A 14 -8.58 4.95 20.40
N GLY A 15 -8.80 6.15 20.91
CA GLY A 15 -8.49 7.40 20.22
C GLY A 15 -6.99 7.58 19.98
N GLY A 16 -6.15 7.23 20.95
CA GLY A 16 -4.68 7.27 20.81
C GLY A 16 -4.19 6.40 19.65
N PRO A 17 -4.48 5.08 19.64
CA PRO A 17 -4.11 4.20 18.53
C PRO A 17 -4.70 4.62 17.18
N VAL A 18 -5.94 5.13 17.13
CA VAL A 18 -6.55 5.63 15.89
C VAL A 18 -5.82 6.86 15.37
N ALA A 19 -5.45 7.80 16.25
CA ALA A 19 -4.68 8.97 15.86
C ALA A 19 -3.27 8.59 15.38
N ILE A 20 -2.60 7.68 16.08
CA ILE A 20 -1.29 7.13 15.68
C ILE A 20 -1.41 6.41 14.33
N TYR A 21 -2.46 5.61 14.13
CA TYR A 21 -2.75 4.93 12.87
C TYR A 21 -2.90 5.93 11.72
N TRP A 22 -3.67 7.01 11.93
CA TRP A 22 -3.89 8.05 10.94
C TRP A 22 -2.60 8.81 10.60
N LEU A 23 -1.81 9.16 11.62
CA LEU A 23 -0.52 9.82 11.45
C LEU A 23 0.48 8.93 10.69
N LEU A 24 0.58 7.65 11.04
CA LEU A 24 1.43 6.68 10.34
C LEU A 24 1.02 6.58 8.86
N LYS A 25 -0.29 6.48 8.57
CA LYS A 25 -0.79 6.43 7.19
C LYS A 25 -0.44 7.71 6.43
N SER A 26 -0.65 8.87 7.04
CA SER A 26 -0.37 10.18 6.42
C SER A 26 1.12 10.38 6.15
N ALA A 27 1.99 10.06 7.12
CA ALA A 27 3.44 10.16 6.95
C ALA A 27 3.95 9.20 5.87
N ASN A 28 3.45 7.96 5.86
CA ASN A 28 3.75 6.97 4.85
C ASN A 28 3.40 7.49 3.44
N GLN A 29 2.17 7.99 3.25
CA GLN A 29 1.72 8.55 1.97
C GLN A 29 2.56 9.76 1.53
N TRP A 30 2.92 10.65 2.47
CA TRP A 30 3.71 11.84 2.17
C TRP A 30 5.16 11.53 1.80
N TYR A 31 5.79 10.56 2.50
CA TYR A 31 7.12 10.06 2.17
C TYR A 31 7.17 9.45 0.76
N TYR A 32 6.14 8.71 0.34
CA TYR A 32 6.09 8.22 -1.05
C TYR A 32 5.76 9.29 -2.07
N ALA A 33 4.81 10.18 -1.79
CA ALA A 33 4.46 11.26 -2.72
C ALA A 33 5.69 12.15 -3.04
N SER A 34 6.51 12.43 -2.03
CA SER A 34 7.77 13.17 -2.19
C SER A 34 8.86 12.39 -2.93
N ARG A 35 8.94 11.06 -2.76
CA ARG A 35 9.84 10.18 -3.53
C ARG A 35 9.42 10.03 -4.99
N LEU A 36 8.11 9.96 -5.27
CA LEU A 36 7.52 9.79 -6.62
C LEU A 36 7.44 11.11 -7.40
N GLY A 37 7.59 12.27 -6.74
CA GLY A 37 7.50 13.60 -7.35
C GLY A 37 8.52 13.91 -8.45
N ARG A 38 9.40 12.96 -8.83
CA ARG A 38 10.35 13.09 -9.95
C ARG A 38 10.01 12.23 -11.18
N GLU A 39 9.10 11.27 -11.06
CA GLU A 39 8.69 10.37 -12.16
C GLU A 39 7.16 10.28 -12.22
N GLN A 40 6.54 11.27 -12.86
CA GLN A 40 5.09 11.31 -13.07
C GLN A 40 4.70 10.43 -14.27
N TYR A 41 4.68 9.12 -14.06
CA TYR A 41 3.91 8.22 -14.91
C TYR A 41 2.54 7.97 -14.28
N PRO A 42 1.45 7.82 -15.05
CA PRO A 42 0.14 7.52 -14.52
C PRO A 42 0.18 6.18 -13.79
N LEU A 43 0.31 6.24 -12.47
CA LEU A 43 0.36 5.05 -11.63
C LEU A 43 -1.01 4.36 -11.66
N PRO A 44 -1.02 3.03 -11.80
CA PRO A 44 -2.26 2.27 -11.78
C PRO A 44 -3.00 2.47 -10.45
N PRO A 45 -4.34 2.39 -10.46
CA PRO A 45 -5.13 2.51 -9.25
C PRO A 45 -4.73 1.43 -8.24
N GLY A 46 -4.59 1.81 -6.98
CA GLY A 46 -4.27 0.90 -5.89
C GLY A 46 -4.12 1.65 -4.56
N ASP A 47 -4.14 0.91 -3.46
CA ASP A 47 -3.93 1.47 -2.13
C ASP A 47 -2.49 1.15 -1.69
N MET A 48 -1.85 2.03 -0.92
CA MET A 48 -0.47 1.79 -0.44
C MET A 48 -0.42 0.97 0.87
N GLY A 49 -1.56 0.43 1.31
CA GLY A 49 -1.65 -0.56 2.39
C GLY A 49 -1.27 -0.01 3.75
N TRP A 50 -1.25 -0.91 4.74
CA TRP A 50 -0.87 -0.56 6.11
C TRP A 50 0.62 -0.82 6.36
N PRO A 51 1.36 0.01 7.12
CA PRO A 51 2.79 -0.18 7.34
C PRO A 51 3.16 -1.52 8.02
N LEU A 52 2.28 -2.09 8.85
CA LEU A 52 2.56 -3.27 9.69
C LEU A 52 1.91 -4.59 9.19
N ILE A 53 0.71 -4.54 8.61
CA ILE A 53 0.03 -5.71 7.99
C ILE A 53 0.30 -5.76 6.47
N GLY A 54 0.88 -4.68 5.92
CA GLY A 54 1.18 -4.54 4.50
C GLY A 54 -0.06 -4.29 3.66
N ASN A 55 0.10 -4.57 2.38
CA ASN A 55 -0.94 -4.50 1.36
C ASN A 55 -1.59 -5.85 1.06
N MET A 56 -1.42 -6.85 1.94
CA MET A 56 -1.77 -8.24 1.66
C MET A 56 -3.27 -8.43 1.38
N TRP A 57 -4.12 -7.71 2.13
CA TRP A 57 -5.57 -7.69 1.89
C TRP A 57 -5.94 -6.96 0.60
N SER A 58 -5.31 -5.83 0.31
CA SER A 58 -5.48 -5.12 -0.96
C SER A 58 -5.04 -5.97 -2.15
N PHE A 59 -3.95 -6.72 -2.00
CA PHE A 59 -3.46 -7.68 -2.98
C PHE A 59 -4.46 -8.82 -3.19
N LEU A 60 -4.95 -9.45 -2.11
CA LEU A 60 -5.99 -10.49 -2.20
C LEU A 60 -7.26 -9.97 -2.87
N PHE A 61 -7.68 -8.74 -2.55
CA PHE A 61 -8.83 -8.11 -3.20
C PHE A 61 -8.57 -7.82 -4.67
N ALA A 62 -7.42 -7.26 -5.02
CA ALA A 62 -7.04 -6.97 -6.40
C ALA A 62 -6.85 -8.25 -7.23
N PHE A 63 -6.29 -9.29 -6.63
CA PHE A 63 -6.13 -10.61 -7.24
C PHE A 63 -7.49 -11.28 -7.49
N LYS A 64 -8.42 -11.17 -6.54
CA LYS A 64 -9.72 -11.85 -6.63
C LYS A 64 -10.80 -11.07 -7.39
N PHE A 65 -10.76 -9.74 -7.36
CA PHE A 65 -11.83 -8.87 -7.90
C PHE A 65 -11.34 -7.81 -8.88
N GLY A 66 -10.03 -7.66 -9.05
CA GLY A 66 -9.47 -6.58 -9.84
C GLY A 66 -9.61 -6.83 -11.35
N ARG A 67 -10.26 -5.91 -12.06
CA ARG A 67 -10.47 -5.96 -13.52
C ARG A 67 -9.33 -5.38 -14.36
N THR A 68 -8.45 -4.58 -13.79
CA THR A 68 -7.42 -3.80 -14.50
C THR A 68 -6.13 -4.58 -14.73
N GLY A 69 -5.88 -5.63 -13.94
CA GLY A 69 -4.72 -6.53 -14.10
C GLY A 69 -3.36 -5.94 -13.72
N ILE A 70 -3.29 -4.69 -13.27
CA ILE A 70 -2.07 -4.01 -12.78
C ILE A 70 -2.44 -3.20 -11.55
N TYR A 71 -1.68 -3.36 -10.46
CA TYR A 71 -1.95 -2.72 -9.17
C TYR A 71 -0.66 -2.27 -8.49
N LYS A 72 -0.72 -1.12 -7.82
CA LYS A 72 0.35 -0.74 -6.88
C LYS A 72 0.12 -1.39 -5.52
N ALA A 73 1.21 -1.85 -4.93
CA ALA A 73 1.27 -2.51 -3.64
C ALA A 73 2.47 -2.00 -2.83
N TYR A 74 2.52 -2.41 -1.57
CA TYR A 74 3.63 -2.13 -0.67
C TYR A 74 3.97 -3.44 0.03
N MET A 75 5.07 -4.04 -0.40
CA MET A 75 5.49 -5.40 -0.03
C MET A 75 6.90 -5.32 0.53
N PHE A 76 7.14 -5.99 1.66
CA PHE A 76 8.48 -6.11 2.26
C PHE A 76 9.20 -4.77 2.51
N GLY A 77 8.47 -3.72 2.91
CA GLY A 77 9.08 -2.42 3.16
C GLY A 77 9.49 -1.66 1.90
N SER A 78 9.01 -2.09 0.72
CA SER A 78 9.26 -1.42 -0.55
C SER A 78 7.97 -1.22 -1.36
N PRO A 79 7.84 -0.12 -2.11
CA PRO A 79 6.77 0.03 -3.08
C PRO A 79 6.95 -1.00 -4.19
N SER A 80 5.86 -1.66 -4.61
CA SER A 80 5.90 -2.71 -5.61
C SER A 80 4.71 -2.58 -6.57
N ILE A 81 4.90 -2.99 -7.82
CA ILE A 81 3.81 -3.09 -8.81
C ILE A 81 3.54 -4.57 -9.04
N ILE A 82 2.27 -4.94 -8.97
CA ILE A 82 1.81 -6.31 -9.15
C ILE A 82 1.01 -6.35 -10.44
N VAL A 83 1.43 -7.25 -11.33
CA VAL A 83 0.78 -7.50 -12.61
C VAL A 83 0.14 -8.88 -12.53
N THR A 84 -1.14 -8.97 -12.89
CA THR A 84 -1.92 -10.22 -12.90
C THR A 84 -2.50 -10.54 -14.28
N LEU A 85 -2.47 -9.59 -15.22
CA LEU A 85 -2.92 -9.84 -16.60
C LEU A 85 -1.87 -10.64 -17.36
N SER A 86 -2.29 -11.71 -18.05
CA SER A 86 -1.38 -12.61 -18.78
C SER A 86 -0.55 -11.90 -19.85
N GLU A 87 -1.14 -10.96 -20.59
CA GLU A 87 -0.44 -10.18 -21.62
C GLU A 87 0.68 -9.31 -21.03
N THR A 88 0.39 -8.63 -19.92
CA THR A 88 1.36 -7.76 -19.26
C THR A 88 2.43 -8.57 -18.52
N CYS A 89 2.05 -9.70 -17.88
CA CYS A 89 3.03 -10.63 -17.30
C CYS A 89 3.99 -11.15 -18.36
N LYS A 90 3.49 -11.49 -19.55
CA LYS A 90 4.34 -11.94 -20.67
C LYS A 90 5.31 -10.84 -21.11
N GLN A 91 4.87 -9.58 -21.18
CA GLN A 91 5.75 -8.45 -21.52
C GLN A 91 6.85 -8.26 -20.47
N VAL A 92 6.50 -8.25 -19.17
CA VAL A 92 7.47 -8.08 -18.09
C VAL A 92 8.48 -9.22 -18.04
N LEU A 93 8.05 -10.46 -18.30
CA LEU A 93 8.92 -11.63 -18.29
C LEU A 93 9.80 -11.78 -19.55
N MET A 94 9.46 -11.11 -20.65
CA MET A 94 10.21 -11.19 -21.91
C MET A 94 11.15 -9.99 -22.12
N ASP A 95 10.97 -8.90 -21.36
CA ASP A 95 11.74 -7.66 -21.46
C ASP A 95 12.78 -7.58 -20.31
N ASP A 96 13.84 -8.39 -20.42
CA ASP A 96 14.97 -8.41 -19.48
C ASP A 96 15.83 -7.14 -19.52
N GLU A 97 15.71 -6.31 -20.58
CA GLU A 97 16.44 -5.04 -20.67
C GLU A 97 15.88 -4.01 -19.68
N ARG A 98 14.54 -3.95 -19.55
CA ARG A 98 13.86 -3.02 -18.64
C ARG A 98 13.55 -3.62 -17.28
N PHE A 99 13.30 -4.93 -17.20
CA PHE A 99 12.93 -5.62 -15.97
C PHE A 99 13.96 -6.70 -15.62
N GLN A 100 14.86 -6.38 -14.70
CA GLN A 100 15.82 -7.36 -14.22
C GLN A 100 15.21 -8.27 -13.15
N SER A 101 15.45 -9.57 -13.25
CA SER A 101 15.09 -10.51 -12.18
C SER A 101 15.96 -10.27 -10.95
N GLY A 102 15.36 -10.01 -9.79
CA GLY A 102 16.10 -9.81 -8.55
C GLY A 102 15.20 -9.51 -7.35
N TRP A 103 15.79 -9.57 -6.16
CA TRP A 103 15.12 -9.12 -4.94
C TRP A 103 15.18 -7.60 -4.82
N PRO A 104 14.13 -6.94 -4.29
CA PRO A 104 14.21 -5.53 -3.93
C PRO A 104 15.39 -5.33 -2.95
N LYS A 105 16.26 -4.38 -3.28
CA LYS A 105 17.44 -4.00 -2.47
C LYS A 105 17.09 -2.93 -1.45
#